data_AF-A0A532TQX1-F1
#
_entry.id   AF-A0A532TQX1-F1
#
_cell.length_a   1.000
_cell.length_b   1.000
_cell.length_c   1.000
_cell.angle_alpha   90.00
_cell.angle_beta   90.00
_cell.angle_gamma   90.00
#
_symmetry.space_group_name_H-M   'P 1'
#
loop_
_entity.id
_entity.type
_entity.pdbx_description
1 polymer ?
#
loop_
_entity_poly.entity_id
_entity_poly.type
_entity_poly.pdbx_seq_one_letter_code
_entity_poly.pdbx_strand_id
1 'polypeptide(L)' 'MIFQETIFQETIFAITWFSVIIIIVIIYVIAIPIAVWVYNDAKKRDMNAAVWLLIVLITSCIGYIIYLIVRE' A
#
# COMPACT_ATOMS: atom_id res chain seq x y z
N MET A 1 -16.02 37.65 -13.46
CA MET A 1 -14.72 37.42 -12.79
C MET A 1 -14.86 36.32 -11.73
N ILE A 2 -15.70 36.48 -10.71
CA ILE A 2 -15.90 35.50 -9.61
C ILE A 2 -16.28 34.08 -10.10
N PHE A 3 -17.18 33.96 -11.08
CA PHE A 3 -17.62 32.65 -11.60
C PHE A 3 -16.49 31.83 -12.25
N GLN A 4 -15.56 32.47 -12.94
CA GLN A 4 -14.43 31.79 -13.59
C GLN A 4 -13.45 31.24 -12.55
N GLU A 5 -13.19 32.00 -11.48
CA GLU A 5 -12.34 31.59 -10.35
C GLU A 5 -12.91 30.36 -9.64
N THR A 6 -14.24 30.31 -9.43
CA THR A 6 -14.88 29.16 -8.79
C THR A 6 -14.75 27.88 -9.61
N ILE A 7 -14.93 27.96 -10.93
CA ILE A 7 -14.79 26.79 -11.83
C ILE A 7 -13.34 26.28 -11.85
N PHE A 8 -12.38 27.21 -11.85
CA PHE A 8 -10.96 26.87 -11.78
C PHE A 8 -10.62 26.11 -10.48
N GLN A 9 -11.11 26.59 -9.34
CA GLN A 9 -10.85 25.97 -8.04
C GLN A 9 -11.44 24.55 -7.92
N GLU A 10 -12.68 24.33 -8.35
CA GLU A 10 -13.32 23.01 -8.39
C GLU A 10 -12.54 22.03 -9.27
N THR A 11 -12.02 22.50 -10.41
CA THR A 11 -11.23 21.69 -11.33
C THR A 11 -9.90 21.25 -10.71
N ILE A 12 -9.18 22.16 -10.04
CA ILE A 12 -7.93 21.84 -9.34
C ILE A 12 -8.19 20.85 -8.20
N PHE A 13 -9.28 21.03 -7.45
CA PHE A 13 -9.68 20.11 -6.39
C PHE A 13 -9.93 18.71 -6.96
N ALA A 14 -10.72 18.60 -8.03
CA ALA A 14 -11.01 17.31 -8.67
C ALA A 14 -9.74 16.59 -9.15
N ILE A 15 -8.81 17.30 -9.82
CA ILE A 15 -7.53 16.73 -10.28
C ILE A 15 -6.69 16.26 -9.10
N THR A 16 -6.65 17.04 -8.01
CA THR A 16 -5.89 16.70 -6.80
C THR A 16 -6.42 15.43 -6.14
N TRP A 17 -7.74 15.30 -5.99
CA TRP A 17 -8.33 14.07 -5.42
C TRP A 17 -8.14 12.86 -6.32
N PHE A 18 -8.30 13.04 -7.63
CA PHE A 18 -8.12 11.95 -8.58
C PHE A 18 -6.68 11.42 -8.57
N SER A 19 -5.69 12.32 -8.50
CA SER A 19 -4.28 11.94 -8.39
C SER A 19 -3.94 11.26 -7.07
N VAL A 20 -4.52 11.69 -5.95
CA VAL A 20 -4.37 11.00 -4.64
C VAL A 20 -4.92 9.57 -4.71
N ILE A 21 -6.10 9.37 -5.31
CA ILE A 21 -6.69 8.04 -5.47
C ILE A 21 -5.79 7.13 -6.30
N ILE A 22 -5.23 7.62 -7.40
CA ILE A 22 -4.32 6.85 -8.25
C ILE A 22 -3.08 6.40 -7.46
N ILE A 23 -2.47 7.30 -6.68
CA ILE A 23 -1.30 6.97 -5.87
C ILE A 23 -1.62 5.88 -4.85
N ILE A 24 -2.77 5.99 -4.17
CA ILE A 24 -3.22 4.98 -3.21
C ILE A 24 -3.41 3.62 -3.90
N VAL A 25 -4.05 3.60 -5.08
CA VAL A 25 -4.25 2.36 -5.85
C VAL A 25 -2.90 1.73 -6.21
N ILE A 26 -1.92 2.49 -6.69
CA ILE A 26 -0.60 1.98 -7.04
C ILE A 26 0.10 1.36 -5.82
N ILE A 27 0.02 2.02 -4.66
CA ILE A 27 0.60 1.50 -3.40
C ILE A 27 -0.02 0.15 -3.05
N TYR A 28 -1.36 0.03 -3.08
CA TYR A 28 -2.02 -1.23 -2.75
C TYR A 28 -1.79 -2.34 -3.79
N VAL A 29 -1.71 -1.99 -5.08
CA VAL A 29 -1.37 -2.94 -6.15
C VAL A 29 0.01 -3.56 -5.95
N ILE A 30 0.95 -2.85 -5.33
CA ILE A 30 2.29 -3.38 -5.00
C ILE A 30 2.28 -4.08 -3.63
N ALA A 31 1.63 -3.50 -2.62
CA ALA A 31 1.62 -4.01 -1.26
C ALA A 31 0.90 -5.36 -1.13
N ILE A 32 -0.21 -5.56 -1.84
CA ILE A 32 -0.99 -6.81 -1.76
C ILE A 32 -0.19 -8.02 -2.26
N PRO A 33 0.43 -8.01 -3.46
CA PRO A 33 1.31 -9.09 -3.91
C PRO A 33 2.46 -9.37 -2.95
N ILE A 34 3.06 -8.33 -2.34
CA ILE A 34 4.12 -8.49 -1.34
C ILE A 34 3.58 -9.24 -0.12
N ALA A 35 2.44 -8.83 0.42
CA ALA A 35 1.83 -9.49 1.57
C ALA A 35 1.48 -10.96 1.29
N VAL A 36 0.91 -11.25 0.11
CA VAL A 36 0.62 -12.62 -0.34
C VAL A 36 1.90 -13.43 -0.50
N TRP A 37 2.95 -12.83 -1.05
CA TRP A 37 4.25 -13.49 -1.20
C TRP A 37 4.87 -13.80 0.16
N VAL A 38 4.83 -12.88 1.13
CA VAL A 38 5.31 -13.11 2.50
C VAL A 38 4.58 -14.28 3.15
N TYR A 39 3.25 -14.34 3.05
CA TYR A 39 2.47 -15.45 3.58
C TYR A 39 2.88 -16.79 2.97
N ASN A 40 3.03 -16.84 1.65
CA ASN A 40 3.41 -18.07 0.95
C ASN A 40 4.85 -18.49 1.23
N ASP A 41 5.78 -17.54 1.35
CA ASP A 41 7.18 -17.82 1.69
C ASP A 41 7.30 -18.30 3.15
N ALA A 42 6.57 -17.69 4.09
CA ALA A 42 6.55 -18.12 5.48
C ALA A 42 5.97 -19.52 5.64
N LYS A 43 4.90 -19.84 4.88
CA LYS A 43 4.27 -21.17 4.86
C LYS A 43 5.22 -22.25 4.33
N LYS A 44 6.10 -21.93 3.39
CA LYS A 44 7.12 -22.87 2.86
C LYS A 44 8.26 -23.12 3.84
N ARG A 45 8.49 -22.20 4.77
CA ARG A 45 9.57 -22.25 5.78
C ARG A 45 9.08 -22.80 7.14
N ASP A 46 7.89 -23.41 7.18
CA ASP A 46 7.22 -23.86 8.41
C ASP A 46 7.11 -22.77 9.51
N MET A 47 7.15 -21.49 9.10
CA MET A 47 6.94 -20.34 9.98
C MET A 47 5.44 -20.06 10.13
N ASN A 48 5.06 -19.33 11.18
CA ASN A 48 3.66 -18.91 11.35
C ASN A 48 3.28 -17.83 10.32
N ALA A 49 2.81 -18.26 9.16
CA ALA A 49 2.50 -17.42 8.01
C ALA A 49 1.44 -16.35 8.30
N ALA A 50 0.45 -16.66 9.15
CA ALA A 50 -0.58 -15.71 9.53
C ALA A 50 -0.01 -14.54 10.35
N VAL A 51 0.93 -14.83 11.25
CA VAL A 51 1.62 -13.80 12.06
C VAL A 51 2.47 -12.90 11.18
N TRP A 52 3.23 -13.47 10.25
CA TRP A 52 4.06 -12.68 9.33
C TRP A 52 3.24 -11.81 8.39
N LEU A 53 2.13 -12.34 7.86
CA LEU A 53 1.19 -11.55 7.08
C LEU A 53 0.62 -10.38 7.90
N LEU A 54 0.24 -10.62 9.16
CA LEU A 54 -0.32 -9.59 10.03
C LEU A 54 0.71 -8.48 10.33
N ILE A 55 1.96 -8.85 10.61
CA ILE A 55 3.06 -7.89 10.83
C ILE A 55 3.24 -7.01 9.60
N VAL A 56 3.31 -7.60 8.40
CA VAL A 56 3.46 -6.86 7.15
C VAL A 56 2.25 -5.99 6.83
N LEU A 57 1.03 -6.41 7.16
CA LEU A 57 -0.17 -5.60 6.96
C LEU A 57 -0.23 -4.38 7.89
N ILE A 58 0.18 -4.52 9.15
CA ILE A 58 0.12 -3.42 10.14
C ILE A 58 1.26 -2.43 9.95
N THR A 59 2.45 -2.92 9.62
CA THR A 59 3.67 -2.11 9.56
C THR A 59 4.16 -1.82 8.12
N SER A 60 3.45 -2.35 7.11
CA SER A 60 3.73 -2.17 5.67
C SER A 60 5.19 -2.46 5.32
N CYS A 61 5.94 -1.43 4.91
CA CYS A 61 7.33 -1.55 4.48
C CYS A 61 8.25 -2.07 5.60
N ILE A 62 8.02 -1.67 6.85
CA ILE A 62 8.89 -2.05 7.98
C ILE A 62 8.76 -3.55 8.24
N GLY A 63 7.54 -4.07 8.29
CA GLY A 63 7.28 -5.49 8.48
C GLY A 63 7.84 -6.33 7.34
N TYR A 64 7.77 -5.82 6.10
CA TYR A 64 8.39 -6.49 4.97
C TYR A 64 9.91 -6.59 5.14
N ILE A 65 10.59 -5.52 5.54
CA ILE A 65 12.03 -5.53 5.80
C ILE A 65 12.38 -6.50 6.93
N ILE A 66 11.65 -6.47 8.04
CA ILE A 66 11.87 -7.38 9.18
C ILE A 66 11.70 -8.83 8.72
N TYR A 67 10.65 -9.13 7.95
CA TYR A 67 10.44 -10.45 7.40
C TYR A 67 11.63 -10.91 6.55
N LEU A 68 12.14 -10.03 5.68
CA LEU A 68 13.29 -10.34 4.83
C LEU A 68 14.58 -10.65 5.60
N ILE A 69 14.76 -10.06 6.78
CA ILE A 69 15.92 -10.32 7.66
C ILE A 69 15.73 -11.61 8.45
N VAL A 70 14.51 -11.89 8.93
CA VAL A 70 14.24 -13.06 9.80
C VAL A 70 14.01 -14.34 8.99
N ARG A 71 13.66 -14.24 7.70
CA ARG A 71 13.43 -15.41 6.83
C ARG A 71 14.71 -16.16 6.45
N GLU A 72 15.90 -15.65 6.79
CA GLU A 72 17.17 -16.39 6.67
C GLU A 72 17.09 -17.72 7.43
#